data_AF-A0A7S1WCP2-F1
#
_entry.id   AF-A0A7S1WCP2-F1
#
_cell.length_a   1.000
_cell.length_b   1.000
_cell.length_c   1.000
_cell.angle_alpha   90.00
_cell.angle_beta   90.00
_cell.angle_gamma   90.00
#
_symmetry.space_group_name_H-M   'P 1'
#
loop_
_entity.id
_entity.type
_entity.pdbx_description
1 polymer ?
#
loop_
_entity_poly.entity_id
_entity_poly.type
_entity_poly.pdbx_seq_one_letter_code
_entity_poly.pdbx_strand_id
1 'polypeptide(L)'
;MFMPALFVKAVVSGIDGMLSAEREANVTGDLVNFTATFSFGVCAICRGLNNLNNRLPGLGQMIQLHHGMLEPEVYGYFPKNNLSEFYRTRFVNSFNTANPADDVYTQLLQYYEVAFPSTPIIIQEYHSPGQDQVEDLARILDIARNSSLLQGISFFEFQVRYDKGGSEEEFGMFGLGNLPITDFHYFGTHFNSWCLAPAHDRESRMSMPAAVAAAFGGEGPDYGMLCVPDPRKVRLSQVGYLEIAVQSEPKRMAQFAARVAEHLGGLVLEAGERELEAFAAGFSGFETKSLAGMVSSMAYYHPSWAKWNLSAACVADRLSDMGSIGMSIGWACGNLPILDCDAVPAECLGSVWDTADYIFGAYYLHMGIDSPLEQCYFNGNAVFAAEPVRSQHFPPPKPECVPTRPPPIKTTTTTTTTSTTTTKRPFSGDCSFREPPPLDYFWDESCVLRGGGRGCNADA
;
A
#
# COMPACT_ATOMS: atom_id res chain seq x y z
N MET A 1 30.36 -17.37 8.44
CA MET A 1 30.96 -16.11 8.91
C MET A 1 31.01 -15.16 7.72
N PHE A 2 30.10 -14.18 7.66
CA PHE A 2 30.11 -13.19 6.59
C PHE A 2 31.40 -12.37 6.70
N MET A 3 32.22 -12.34 5.63
CA MET A 3 33.40 -11.49 5.60
C MET A 3 32.93 -10.05 5.34
N PRO A 4 33.22 -9.07 6.23
CA PRO A 4 32.76 -7.69 6.08
C PRO A 4 33.13 -7.07 4.73
N ALA A 5 34.25 -7.49 4.13
CA ALA A 5 34.67 -7.06 2.80
C ALA A 5 33.68 -7.47 1.69
N LEU A 6 33.11 -8.67 1.76
CA LEU A 6 32.10 -9.12 0.80
C LEU A 6 30.78 -8.36 0.97
N PHE A 7 30.40 -8.06 2.22
CA PHE A 7 29.23 -7.24 2.51
C PHE A 7 29.39 -5.83 1.92
N VAL A 8 30.52 -5.17 2.19
CA VAL A 8 30.80 -3.84 1.64
C VAL A 8 30.80 -3.87 0.11
N LYS A 9 31.46 -4.85 -0.51
CA LYS A 9 31.41 -5.04 -1.97
C LYS A 9 29.98 -5.14 -2.49
N ALA A 10 29.13 -5.93 -1.83
CA ALA A 10 27.73 -6.10 -2.24
C ALA A 10 26.95 -4.78 -2.16
N VAL A 11 27.02 -4.08 -1.03
CA VAL A 11 26.33 -2.79 -0.83
C VAL A 11 26.81 -1.74 -1.83
N VAL A 12 28.13 -1.57 -1.98
CA VAL A 12 28.77 -0.66 -2.93
C VAL A 12 28.29 -0.97 -4.36
N SER A 13 28.25 -2.25 -4.74
CA SER A 13 27.80 -2.66 -6.07
C SER A 13 26.32 -2.40 -6.32
N GLY A 14 25.48 -2.57 -5.29
CA GLY A 14 24.05 -2.24 -5.37
C GLY A 14 23.84 -0.75 -5.59
N ILE A 15 24.53 0.09 -4.81
CA ILE A 15 24.46 1.55 -4.96
C ILE A 15 24.89 1.99 -6.37
N ASP A 16 26.02 1.47 -6.88
CA ASP A 16 26.49 1.77 -8.24
C ASP A 16 25.48 1.32 -9.32
N GLY A 17 24.78 0.21 -9.09
CA GLY A 17 23.67 -0.26 -9.92
C GLY A 17 22.50 0.72 -9.95
N MET A 18 22.03 1.18 -8.78
CA MET A 18 20.96 2.17 -8.70
C MET A 18 21.32 3.49 -9.38
N LEU A 19 22.56 3.98 -9.21
CA LEU A 19 23.03 5.19 -9.90
C LEU A 19 23.07 5.03 -11.41
N SER A 20 23.40 3.83 -11.88
CA SER A 20 23.35 3.51 -13.31
C SER A 20 21.90 3.52 -13.82
N ALA A 21 20.95 2.98 -13.03
CA ALA A 21 19.53 2.99 -13.35
C ALA A 21 18.94 4.41 -13.37
N GLU A 22 19.29 5.28 -12.40
CA GLU A 22 18.91 6.70 -12.41
C GLU A 22 19.38 7.40 -13.69
N ARG A 23 20.63 7.16 -14.09
CA ARG A 23 21.20 7.72 -15.33
C ARG A 23 20.47 7.21 -16.57
N GLU A 24 20.22 5.91 -16.65
CA GLU A 24 19.54 5.28 -17.79
C GLU A 24 18.08 5.76 -17.94
N ALA A 25 17.38 5.93 -16.81
CA ALA A 25 16.02 6.47 -16.77
C ALA A 25 15.97 8.01 -16.90
N ASN A 26 17.12 8.68 -17.07
CA ASN A 26 17.24 10.14 -17.15
C ASN A 26 16.51 10.85 -15.99
N VAL A 27 16.66 10.32 -14.78
CA VAL A 27 16.09 10.92 -13.57
C VAL A 27 16.82 12.24 -13.30
N THR A 28 16.07 13.33 -13.17
CA THR A 28 16.58 14.68 -12.98
C THR A 28 15.82 15.41 -11.87
N GLY A 29 16.34 16.55 -11.41
CA GLY A 29 15.74 17.34 -10.32
C GLY A 29 16.34 17.03 -8.96
N ASP A 30 15.54 17.20 -7.91
CA ASP A 30 15.93 16.88 -6.54
C ASP A 30 15.95 15.36 -6.35
N LEU A 31 17.13 14.79 -6.52
CA LEU A 31 17.33 13.34 -6.40
C LEU A 31 17.31 12.92 -4.93
N VAL A 32 16.72 11.75 -4.65
CA VAL A 32 16.64 11.21 -3.29
C VAL A 32 18.02 10.87 -2.74
N ASN A 33 18.21 11.05 -1.44
CA ASN A 33 19.38 10.57 -0.72
C ASN A 33 19.26 9.06 -0.47
N PHE A 34 20.41 8.40 -0.41
CA PHE A 34 20.50 6.96 -0.17
C PHE A 34 21.03 6.69 1.22
N THR A 35 20.72 5.50 1.72
CA THR A 35 21.29 4.99 2.95
C THR A 35 21.48 3.48 2.88
N ALA A 36 22.37 2.96 3.73
CA ALA A 36 22.50 1.54 4.01
C ALA A 36 22.50 1.38 5.53
N THR A 37 21.44 0.78 6.05
CA THR A 37 21.17 0.72 7.47
C THR A 37 21.93 -0.41 8.14
N PHE A 38 22.63 -0.08 9.23
CA PHE A 38 23.37 -1.03 10.05
C PHE A 38 22.65 -1.33 11.36
N SER A 39 22.86 -2.51 11.96
CA SER A 39 22.44 -2.72 13.34
C SER A 39 23.32 -1.93 14.30
N PHE A 40 22.81 -1.59 15.49
CA PHE A 40 23.60 -1.09 16.63
C PHE A 40 24.47 -2.20 17.26
N GLY A 41 25.07 -3.05 16.42
CA GLY A 41 25.92 -4.16 16.82
C GLY A 41 27.40 -3.79 16.69
N VAL A 42 28.22 -4.38 17.55
CA VAL A 42 29.68 -4.22 17.47
C VAL A 42 30.24 -5.10 16.34
N CYS A 43 31.01 -4.50 15.44
CA CYS A 43 31.72 -5.24 14.40
C CYS A 43 33.22 -5.39 14.75
N ALA A 44 33.54 -6.42 15.52
CA ALA A 44 34.91 -6.68 15.99
C ALA A 44 35.93 -6.92 14.85
N ILE A 45 35.46 -7.39 13.70
CA ILE A 45 36.28 -7.74 12.53
C ILE A 45 36.24 -6.68 11.42
N CYS A 46 35.51 -5.59 11.61
CA CYS A 46 35.51 -4.48 10.65
C CYS A 46 36.90 -3.82 10.62
N ARG A 47 37.30 -3.31 9.45
CA ARG A 47 38.57 -2.58 9.33
C ARG A 47 38.38 -1.17 9.91
N GLY A 48 38.83 -0.95 11.13
CA GLY A 48 38.87 0.36 11.79
C GLY A 48 40.28 0.94 11.84
N LEU A 49 40.37 2.27 11.84
CA LEU A 49 41.63 3.04 11.95
C LEU A 49 42.36 2.79 13.29
N ASN A 50 41.66 2.35 14.34
CA ASN A 50 42.19 2.03 15.67
C ASN A 50 41.33 0.94 16.35
N ASN A 51 41.93 0.16 17.26
CA ASN A 51 41.26 -0.91 18.04
C ASN A 51 40.01 -0.45 18.83
N LEU A 52 39.87 0.85 19.10
CA LEU A 52 38.72 1.43 19.81
C LEU A 52 37.46 1.45 18.94
N ASN A 53 37.57 1.77 17.65
CA ASN A 53 36.40 1.93 16.76
C ASN A 53 35.69 0.59 16.50
N ASN A 54 36.43 -0.52 16.58
CA ASN A 54 35.89 -1.88 16.41
C ASN A 54 35.09 -2.37 17.62
N ARG A 55 35.01 -1.57 18.69
CA ARG A 55 34.25 -1.87 19.91
C ARG A 55 33.00 -1.01 20.06
N LEU A 56 32.81 -0.02 19.19
CA LEU A 56 31.66 0.87 19.22
C LEU A 56 30.55 0.31 18.31
N PRO A 57 29.30 0.22 18.80
CA PRO A 57 28.18 -0.33 18.04
C PRO A 57 27.88 0.52 16.79
N GLY A 58 27.65 -0.12 15.64
CA GLY A 58 27.35 0.52 14.35
C GLY A 58 28.54 1.23 13.67
N LEU A 59 29.39 1.93 14.43
CA LEU A 59 30.42 2.83 13.88
C LEU A 59 31.43 2.10 12.98
N GLY A 60 31.92 0.94 13.41
CA GLY A 60 32.91 0.18 12.65
C GLY A 60 32.41 -0.25 11.26
N GLN A 61 31.12 -0.55 11.15
CA GLN A 61 30.49 -0.94 9.89
C GLN A 61 30.36 0.25 8.94
N MET A 62 29.94 1.42 9.47
CA MET A 62 29.85 2.66 8.70
C MET A 62 31.21 3.11 8.19
N ILE A 63 32.26 3.06 9.03
CA ILE A 63 33.64 3.39 8.62
C ILE A 63 34.09 2.46 7.48
N GLN A 64 33.76 1.17 7.59
CA GLN A 64 34.16 0.22 6.56
C GLN A 64 33.42 0.44 5.24
N LEU A 65 32.12 0.75 5.28
CA LEU A 65 31.36 1.12 4.09
C LEU A 65 31.89 2.43 3.48
N HIS A 66 32.16 3.44 4.29
CA HIS A 66 32.78 4.69 3.84
C HIS A 66 34.08 4.42 3.08
N HIS A 67 34.97 3.60 3.63
CA HIS A 67 36.19 3.17 2.93
C HIS A 67 35.87 2.43 1.62
N GLY A 68 34.83 1.61 1.56
CA GLY A 68 34.40 0.94 0.32
C GLY A 68 33.80 1.86 -0.73
N MET A 69 33.18 2.96 -0.31
CA MET A 69 32.66 3.99 -1.22
C MET A 69 33.78 4.89 -1.74
N LEU A 70 34.83 5.11 -0.95
CA LEU A 70 36.00 5.90 -1.33
C LEU A 70 37.04 5.11 -2.14
N GLU A 71 37.26 3.84 -1.79
CA GLU A 71 38.28 2.96 -2.36
C GLU A 71 37.69 1.56 -2.68
N PRO A 72 36.72 1.47 -3.60
CA PRO A 72 36.03 0.22 -3.94
C PRO A 72 36.97 -0.87 -4.46
N GLU A 73 38.10 -0.51 -5.06
CA GLU A 73 39.08 -1.44 -5.63
C GLU A 73 39.76 -2.29 -4.55
N VAL A 74 39.89 -1.77 -3.31
CA VAL A 74 40.40 -2.52 -2.16
C VAL A 74 39.47 -3.67 -1.78
N TYR A 75 38.19 -3.56 -2.16
CA TYR A 75 37.18 -4.60 -2.01
C TYR A 75 36.99 -5.43 -3.29
N GLY A 76 37.84 -5.23 -4.31
CA GLY A 76 37.76 -5.91 -5.59
C GLY A 76 36.51 -5.53 -6.39
N TYR A 77 36.06 -4.27 -6.27
CA TYR A 77 34.97 -3.69 -7.05
C TYR A 77 35.47 -2.51 -7.88
N PHE A 78 35.01 -2.40 -9.13
CA PHE A 78 35.38 -1.33 -10.05
C PHE A 78 34.10 -0.60 -10.47
N PRO A 79 33.82 0.60 -9.91
CA PRO A 79 32.53 1.26 -10.10
C PRO A 79 32.38 1.88 -11.49
N LYS A 80 31.14 1.99 -11.96
CA LYS A 80 30.76 2.72 -13.19
C LYS A 80 30.42 4.19 -12.90
N ASN A 81 30.23 4.54 -11.63
CA ASN A 81 29.88 5.88 -11.17
C ASN A 81 30.90 6.41 -10.15
N ASN A 82 30.90 7.73 -9.92
CA ASN A 82 31.76 8.36 -8.93
C ASN A 82 31.18 8.17 -7.51
N LEU A 83 31.44 7.01 -6.91
CA LEU A 83 30.92 6.65 -5.59
C LEU A 83 31.46 7.55 -4.48
N SER A 84 32.67 8.07 -4.63
CA SER A 84 33.29 9.00 -3.69
C SER A 84 32.55 10.35 -3.64
N GLU A 85 32.17 10.88 -4.79
CA GLU A 85 31.36 12.10 -4.87
C GLU A 85 29.96 11.84 -4.34
N PHE A 86 29.32 10.77 -4.81
CA PHE A 86 27.99 10.37 -4.36
C PHE A 86 27.90 10.21 -2.83
N TYR A 87 28.87 9.55 -2.19
CA TYR A 87 28.88 9.38 -0.74
C TYR A 87 28.90 10.72 0.01
N ARG A 88 29.62 11.71 -0.53
CA ARG A 88 29.73 13.03 0.11
C ARG A 88 28.51 13.90 -0.10
N THR A 89 27.76 13.70 -1.18
CA THR A 89 26.69 14.63 -1.59
C THR A 89 25.28 14.06 -1.45
N ARG A 90 25.11 12.73 -1.50
CA ARG A 90 23.79 12.07 -1.60
C ARG A 90 23.65 10.83 -0.71
N PHE A 91 24.57 10.61 0.23
CA PHE A 91 24.50 9.48 1.16
C PHE A 91 24.33 9.96 2.60
N VAL A 92 23.41 9.30 3.31
CA VAL A 92 23.15 9.48 4.73
C VAL A 92 23.48 8.15 5.41
N ASN A 93 24.38 8.16 6.39
CA ASN A 93 24.61 6.93 7.17
C ASN A 93 23.36 6.62 8.00
N SER A 94 23.10 5.35 8.30
CA SER A 94 21.99 5.02 9.20
C SER A 94 22.19 3.76 9.99
N PHE A 95 21.43 3.66 11.08
CA PHE A 95 21.41 2.48 11.92
C PHE A 95 20.05 2.23 12.58
N ASN A 96 19.88 1.01 13.06
CA ASN A 96 18.74 0.52 13.83
C ASN A 96 19.19 0.22 15.25
N THR A 97 18.43 0.65 16.25
CA THR A 97 18.78 0.46 17.66
C THR A 97 17.55 0.20 18.52
N ALA A 98 17.73 -0.66 19.52
CA ALA A 98 16.81 -0.84 20.63
C ALA A 98 17.35 -0.25 21.94
N ASN A 99 18.44 0.52 21.88
CA ASN A 99 19.05 1.18 23.02
C ASN A 99 18.38 2.52 23.33
N PRO A 100 18.36 2.93 24.62
CA PRO A 100 17.85 4.24 25.01
C PRO A 100 18.71 5.40 24.45
N ALA A 101 18.15 6.59 24.44
CA ALA A 101 18.75 7.78 23.87
C ALA A 101 20.16 8.09 24.43
N ASP A 102 20.35 7.92 25.74
CA ASP A 102 21.64 8.17 26.41
C ASP A 102 22.74 7.21 25.92
N ASP A 103 22.39 5.94 25.68
CA ASP A 103 23.30 4.94 25.14
C ASP A 103 23.67 5.26 23.69
N VAL A 104 22.69 5.68 22.88
CA VAL A 104 22.94 6.07 21.48
C VAL A 104 23.96 7.21 21.41
N TYR A 105 23.82 8.23 22.26
CA TYR A 105 24.76 9.34 22.29
C TYR A 105 26.15 8.90 22.76
N THR A 106 26.22 8.23 23.92
CA THR A 106 27.50 7.91 24.57
C THR A 106 28.26 6.77 23.89
N GLN A 107 27.58 5.85 23.21
CA GLN A 107 28.21 4.70 22.56
C GLN A 107 28.45 4.88 21.06
N LEU A 108 27.74 5.81 20.40
CA LEU A 108 27.90 6.05 18.96
C LEU A 108 28.10 7.53 18.60
N LEU A 109 27.12 8.40 18.85
CA LEU A 109 27.07 9.72 18.18
C LEU A 109 28.29 10.60 18.48
N GLN A 110 28.76 10.65 19.73
CA GLN A 110 29.94 11.46 20.07
C GLN A 110 31.23 11.02 19.34
N TYR A 111 31.32 9.73 18.97
CA TYR A 111 32.44 9.20 18.19
C TYR A 111 32.19 9.31 16.70
N TYR A 112 30.93 9.21 16.28
CA TYR A 112 30.52 9.38 14.90
C TYR A 112 30.86 10.78 14.40
N GLU A 113 30.59 11.83 15.17
CA GLU A 113 30.88 13.22 14.79
C GLU A 113 32.38 13.45 14.54
N VAL A 114 33.26 12.72 15.22
CA VAL A 114 34.71 12.76 14.98
C VAL A 114 35.10 12.00 13.71
N ALA A 115 34.48 10.84 13.47
CA ALA A 115 34.78 10.00 12.32
C ALA A 115 34.19 10.55 11.00
N PHE A 116 33.08 11.28 11.09
CA PHE A 116 32.25 11.73 9.98
C PHE A 116 31.83 13.19 10.16
N PRO A 117 32.75 14.16 10.09
CA PRO A 117 32.47 15.56 10.47
C PRO A 117 31.44 16.27 9.58
N SER A 118 31.08 15.70 8.42
CA SER A 118 30.16 16.30 7.47
C SER A 118 29.17 15.32 6.85
N THR A 119 29.11 14.06 7.33
CA THR A 119 28.20 13.06 6.76
C THR A 119 27.01 12.89 7.70
N PRO A 120 25.79 13.24 7.26
CA PRO A 120 24.61 13.11 8.12
C PRO A 120 24.33 11.66 8.49
N ILE A 121 23.63 11.48 9.60
CA ILE A 121 23.19 10.19 10.11
C ILE A 121 21.71 10.24 10.48
N ILE A 122 20.99 9.14 10.28
CA ILE A 122 19.60 8.97 10.69
C ILE A 122 19.42 7.62 11.40
N ILE A 123 18.56 7.57 12.41
CA ILE A 123 18.18 6.29 13.04
C ILE A 123 16.94 5.78 12.33
N GLN A 124 17.07 4.68 11.58
CA GLN A 124 15.95 4.18 10.74
C GLN A 124 14.96 3.33 11.53
N GLU A 125 15.42 2.69 12.60
CA GLU A 125 14.58 1.99 13.56
C GLU A 125 15.02 2.41 14.96
N TYR A 126 14.16 3.17 15.64
CA TYR A 126 14.36 3.62 17.01
C TYR A 126 13.15 3.26 17.86
N HIS A 127 13.37 2.45 18.89
CA HIS A 127 12.44 2.20 19.98
C HIS A 127 13.18 1.35 21.01
N SER A 128 13.18 1.76 22.29
CA SER A 128 13.83 1.00 23.36
C SER A 128 12.79 0.39 24.32
N PRO A 129 12.21 -0.79 24.02
CA PRO A 129 11.24 -1.42 24.89
C PRO A 129 11.74 -1.56 26.34
N GLY A 130 10.84 -1.32 27.30
CA GLY A 130 11.16 -1.34 28.73
C GLY A 130 11.75 -0.04 29.28
N GLN A 131 11.84 1.01 28.47
CA GLN A 131 12.10 2.38 28.93
C GLN A 131 10.80 3.20 28.93
N ASP A 132 10.75 4.30 29.68
CA ASP A 132 9.69 5.30 29.52
C ASP A 132 9.80 5.95 28.14
N GLN A 133 8.89 5.59 27.23
CA GLN A 133 8.97 6.04 25.85
C GLN A 133 8.71 7.53 25.69
N VAL A 134 7.97 8.16 26.60
CA VAL A 134 7.73 9.61 26.53
C VAL A 134 9.02 10.35 26.81
N GLU A 135 9.74 9.94 27.86
CA GLU A 135 11.04 10.53 28.21
C GLU A 135 12.13 10.20 27.18
N ASP A 136 12.19 8.94 26.72
CA ASP A 136 13.21 8.48 25.78
C ASP A 136 13.07 9.15 24.40
N LEU A 137 11.84 9.27 23.88
CA LEU A 137 11.57 10.00 22.63
C LEU A 137 11.89 11.49 22.75
N ALA A 138 11.50 12.13 23.85
CA ALA A 138 11.82 13.54 24.08
C ALA A 138 13.34 13.76 24.08
N ARG A 139 14.09 12.83 24.68
CA ARG A 139 15.54 12.92 24.79
C ARG A 139 16.25 12.69 23.45
N ILE A 140 15.90 11.65 22.68
CA ILE A 140 16.55 11.42 21.38
C ILE A 140 16.24 12.54 20.38
N LEU A 141 15.04 13.11 20.43
CA LEU A 141 14.68 14.26 19.59
C LEU A 141 15.41 15.54 20.02
N ASP A 142 15.69 15.73 21.32
CA ASP A 142 16.55 16.84 21.77
C ASP A 142 18.00 16.65 21.33
N ILE A 143 18.52 15.41 21.38
CA ILE A 143 19.84 15.08 20.81
C ILE A 143 19.87 15.38 19.31
N ALA A 144 18.85 14.98 18.54
CA ALA A 144 18.76 15.27 17.11
C ALA A 144 18.70 16.78 16.84
N ARG A 145 17.92 17.54 17.62
CA ARG A 145 17.82 19.01 17.50
C ARG A 145 19.15 19.71 17.76
N ASN A 146 19.95 19.19 18.69
CA ASN A 146 21.22 19.79 19.10
C ASN A 146 22.43 19.27 18.29
N SER A 147 22.27 18.22 17.49
CA SER A 147 23.32 17.69 16.61
C SER A 147 23.25 18.33 15.22
N SER A 148 24.40 18.61 14.63
CA SER A 148 24.49 19.05 13.23
C SER A 148 24.45 17.88 12.23
N LEU A 149 24.59 16.64 12.70
CA LEU A 149 24.67 15.45 11.85
C LEU A 149 23.48 14.51 12.01
N LEU A 150 22.92 14.36 13.23
CA LEU A 150 21.76 13.50 13.44
C LEU A 150 20.48 14.16 12.91
N GLN A 151 19.98 13.67 11.78
CA GLN A 151 18.80 14.23 11.11
C GLN A 151 17.48 13.92 11.82
N GLY A 152 17.43 12.85 12.60
CA GLY A 152 16.24 12.42 13.31
C GLY A 152 16.16 10.90 13.46
N ILE A 153 14.95 10.42 13.71
CA ILE A 153 14.64 9.02 13.93
C ILE A 153 13.41 8.60 13.12
N SER A 154 13.29 7.30 12.87
CA SER A 154 12.06 6.63 12.46
C SER A 154 11.69 5.61 13.55
N PHE A 155 10.49 5.79 14.12
CA PHE A 155 10.03 4.98 15.25
C PHE A 155 9.71 3.54 14.80
N PHE A 156 10.26 2.55 15.51
CA PHE A 156 10.07 1.13 15.18
C PHE A 156 9.18 0.45 16.21
N GLU A 157 8.03 -0.14 15.88
CA GLU A 157 7.42 -0.31 14.57
C GLU A 157 5.93 0.00 14.62
N PHE A 158 5.31 0.15 13.45
CA PHE A 158 3.90 0.54 13.36
C PHE A 158 2.97 -0.48 14.01
N GLN A 159 3.18 -1.79 13.75
CA GLN A 159 2.29 -2.86 14.20
C GLN A 159 3.08 -3.98 14.90
N VAL A 160 2.54 -4.53 15.98
CA VAL A 160 3.10 -5.69 16.70
C VAL A 160 3.30 -6.88 15.76
N ARG A 161 4.51 -7.46 15.78
CA ARG A 161 4.91 -8.63 14.98
C ARG A 161 4.65 -9.95 15.71
N TYR A 162 3.38 -10.36 15.71
CA TYR A 162 2.94 -11.62 16.32
C TYR A 162 3.59 -12.88 15.71
N ASP A 163 4.11 -12.80 14.48
CA ASP A 163 4.82 -13.92 13.84
C ASP A 163 6.20 -14.19 14.47
N LYS A 164 6.82 -13.17 15.08
CA LYS A 164 8.13 -13.30 15.72
C LYS A 164 8.04 -13.80 17.17
N GLY A 165 6.99 -13.39 17.89
CA GLY A 165 6.78 -13.75 19.29
C GLY A 165 7.80 -13.16 20.26
N GLY A 166 7.61 -13.43 21.56
CA GLY A 166 8.58 -13.07 22.60
C GLY A 166 8.76 -11.56 22.78
N SER A 167 10.00 -11.11 22.96
CA SER A 167 10.32 -9.68 23.15
C SER A 167 10.05 -8.83 21.90
N GLU A 168 9.93 -9.43 20.72
CA GLU A 168 9.65 -8.71 19.49
C GLU A 168 8.22 -8.13 19.47
N GLU A 169 7.30 -8.70 20.24
CA GLU A 169 5.93 -8.18 20.36
C GLU A 169 5.85 -6.83 21.11
N GLU A 170 6.94 -6.41 21.77
CA GLU A 170 6.99 -5.18 22.56
C GLU A 170 7.29 -3.93 21.70
N PHE A 171 7.69 -4.09 20.44
CA PHE A 171 8.08 -2.97 19.58
C PHE A 171 6.92 -2.27 18.87
N GLY A 172 5.77 -2.94 18.73
CA GLY A 172 4.65 -2.41 17.96
C GLY A 172 3.94 -1.25 18.65
N MET A 173 3.73 -0.16 17.92
CA MET A 173 2.89 0.96 18.33
C MET A 173 1.41 0.57 18.40
N PHE A 174 0.97 -0.30 17.50
CA PHE A 174 -0.39 -0.85 17.48
C PHE A 174 -0.38 -2.38 17.52
N GLY A 175 -1.15 -2.95 18.44
CA GLY A 175 -1.58 -4.34 18.36
C GLY A 175 -2.77 -4.52 17.41
N LEU A 176 -3.20 -5.77 17.24
CA LEU A 176 -4.44 -6.08 16.55
C LEU A 176 -5.62 -6.07 17.53
N GLY A 177 -6.70 -5.41 17.15
CA GLY A 177 -7.98 -5.47 17.84
C GLY A 177 -8.79 -6.70 17.46
N ASN A 178 -10.07 -6.70 17.83
CA ASN A 178 -10.96 -7.86 17.70
C ASN A 178 -11.90 -7.80 16.50
N LEU A 179 -11.85 -6.72 15.70
CA LEU A 179 -12.70 -6.53 14.54
C LEU A 179 -11.87 -6.70 13.25
N PRO A 180 -12.17 -7.70 12.40
CA PRO A 180 -11.65 -7.69 11.03
C PRO A 180 -12.33 -6.57 10.25
N ILE A 181 -11.56 -5.62 9.73
CA ILE A 181 -12.08 -4.49 8.94
C ILE A 181 -12.32 -4.89 7.49
N THR A 182 -11.42 -5.72 6.94
CA THR A 182 -11.56 -6.29 5.60
C THR A 182 -10.73 -7.56 5.51
N ASP A 183 -10.82 -8.25 4.39
CA ASP A 183 -9.99 -9.38 4.02
C ASP A 183 -9.37 -9.15 2.64
N PHE A 184 -8.25 -9.81 2.37
CA PHE A 184 -7.53 -9.71 1.10
C PHE A 184 -6.74 -10.99 0.80
N HIS A 185 -6.41 -11.21 -0.47
CA HIS A 185 -5.54 -12.30 -0.89
C HIS A 185 -4.13 -11.76 -1.16
N TYR A 186 -3.12 -12.41 -0.58
CA TYR A 186 -1.72 -12.07 -0.80
C TYR A 186 -0.93 -13.36 -1.05
N PHE A 187 -0.30 -13.45 -2.23
CA PHE A 187 0.38 -14.65 -2.72
C PHE A 187 -0.43 -15.95 -2.53
N GLY A 188 -1.69 -15.94 -2.98
CA GLY A 188 -2.59 -17.11 -2.90
C GLY A 188 -3.14 -17.42 -1.50
N THR A 189 -2.70 -16.71 -0.48
CA THR A 189 -3.17 -16.90 0.91
C THR A 189 -4.19 -15.82 1.27
N HIS A 190 -5.27 -16.22 1.91
CA HIS A 190 -6.31 -15.31 2.41
C HIS A 190 -5.92 -14.76 3.78
N PHE A 191 -6.02 -13.44 3.95
CA PHE A 191 -5.70 -12.74 5.18
C PHE A 191 -6.83 -11.81 5.60
N ASN A 192 -7.00 -11.64 6.91
CA ASN A 192 -7.84 -10.59 7.46
C ASN A 192 -6.96 -9.38 7.81
N SER A 193 -7.40 -8.20 7.39
CA SER A 193 -6.94 -6.92 7.92
C SER A 193 -7.74 -6.60 9.17
N TRP A 194 -7.08 -6.58 10.32
CA TRP A 194 -7.72 -6.30 11.60
C TRP A 194 -7.66 -4.82 11.94
N CYS A 195 -8.59 -4.37 12.77
CA CYS A 195 -8.52 -3.05 13.37
C CYS A 195 -7.30 -2.94 14.29
N LEU A 196 -6.86 -1.71 14.53
CA LEU A 196 -5.69 -1.44 15.36
C LEU A 196 -6.12 -1.15 16.80
N ALA A 197 -5.43 -1.77 17.75
CA ALA A 197 -5.54 -1.45 19.17
C ALA A 197 -4.25 -0.78 19.62
N PRO A 198 -4.28 0.35 20.34
CA PRO A 198 -3.05 0.98 20.82
C PRO A 198 -2.29 0.04 21.74
N ALA A 199 -1.01 -0.20 21.44
CA ALA A 199 -0.10 -0.77 22.41
C ALA A 199 0.15 0.25 23.53
N HIS A 200 0.51 -0.23 24.71
CA HIS A 200 0.78 0.64 25.86
C HIS A 200 2.21 0.45 26.32
N ASP A 201 2.90 1.56 26.52
CA ASP A 201 4.19 1.56 27.18
C ASP A 201 4.02 1.10 28.65
N ARG A 202 4.86 0.18 29.09
CA ARG A 202 4.73 -0.42 30.43
C ARG A 202 5.11 0.55 31.54
N GLU A 203 6.06 1.44 31.28
CA GLU A 203 6.62 2.35 32.27
C GLU A 203 5.73 3.60 32.43
N SER A 204 5.51 4.36 31.35
CA SER A 204 4.70 5.59 31.37
C SER A 204 3.19 5.33 31.46
N ARG A 205 2.74 4.12 31.10
CA ARG A 205 1.32 3.74 30.89
C ARG A 205 0.62 4.52 29.77
N MET A 206 1.34 5.35 29.03
CA MET A 206 0.80 6.03 27.86
C MET A 206 0.64 5.03 26.72
N SER A 207 -0.41 5.20 25.90
CA SER A 207 -0.49 4.45 24.66
C SER A 207 0.68 4.85 23.76
N MET A 208 1.39 3.87 23.19
CA MET A 208 2.55 4.09 22.32
C MET A 208 2.26 5.10 21.18
N PRO A 209 1.10 5.04 20.49
CA PRO A 209 0.80 6.02 19.43
C PRO A 209 0.65 7.45 19.95
N ALA A 210 0.19 7.64 21.19
CA ALA A 210 0.10 8.97 21.80
C ALA A 210 1.48 9.51 22.16
N ALA A 211 2.37 8.65 22.69
CA ALA A 211 3.74 9.03 23.00
C ALA A 211 4.48 9.49 21.73
N VAL A 212 4.37 8.71 20.65
CA VAL A 212 4.95 9.06 19.34
C VAL A 212 4.32 10.34 18.80
N ALA A 213 2.99 10.45 18.76
CA ALA A 213 2.32 11.64 18.25
C ALA A 213 2.75 12.90 19.02
N ALA A 214 2.76 12.85 20.36
CA ALA A 214 3.19 13.96 21.21
C ALA A 214 4.65 14.36 20.93
N ALA A 215 5.55 13.38 20.79
CA ALA A 215 6.97 13.62 20.51
C ALA A 215 7.18 14.38 19.17
N PHE A 216 6.36 14.09 18.16
CA PHE A 216 6.41 14.75 16.85
C PHE A 216 5.45 15.94 16.71
N GLY A 217 4.78 16.37 17.79
CA GLY A 217 3.86 17.51 17.79
C GLY A 217 2.51 17.27 17.10
N GLY A 218 2.10 16.00 16.96
CA GLY A 218 0.78 15.60 16.46
C GLY A 218 -0.24 15.36 17.57
N GLU A 219 -1.53 15.36 17.20
CA GLU A 219 -2.66 15.19 18.15
C GLU A 219 -2.93 13.73 18.53
N GLY A 220 -2.37 12.77 17.78
CA GLY A 220 -2.63 11.34 17.92
C GLY A 220 -3.94 10.91 17.24
N PRO A 221 -4.16 9.59 17.05
CA PRO A 221 -5.40 9.09 16.45
C PRO A 221 -6.55 9.08 17.45
N ASP A 222 -7.79 9.17 16.96
CA ASP A 222 -8.98 8.86 17.76
C ASP A 222 -9.09 7.34 17.96
N TYR A 223 -8.61 6.87 19.12
CA TYR A 223 -8.62 5.44 19.49
C TYR A 223 -10.03 4.84 19.50
N GLY A 224 -11.06 5.65 19.80
CA GLY A 224 -12.44 5.22 19.78
C GLY A 224 -12.92 4.85 18.37
N MET A 225 -12.23 5.33 17.33
CA MET A 225 -12.58 5.09 15.94
C MET A 225 -11.77 3.97 15.28
N LEU A 226 -10.67 3.51 15.89
CA LEU A 226 -9.78 2.53 15.25
C LEU A 226 -10.45 1.16 15.05
N CYS A 227 -11.28 0.73 16.00
CA CYS A 227 -11.98 -0.56 15.98
C CYS A 227 -13.50 -0.43 15.89
N VAL A 228 -13.98 0.67 15.29
CA VAL A 228 -15.41 0.86 14.99
C VAL A 228 -15.60 0.84 13.49
N PRO A 229 -16.51 0.01 12.94
CA PRO A 229 -16.75 -0.06 11.51
C PRO A 229 -17.08 1.33 10.95
N ASP A 230 -16.26 1.84 10.02
CA ASP A 230 -16.44 3.16 9.39
C ASP A 230 -17.56 3.06 8.34
N PRO A 231 -18.68 3.78 8.49
CA PRO A 231 -19.80 3.74 7.53
C PRO A 231 -19.39 4.12 6.10
N ARG A 232 -18.24 4.80 5.94
CA ARG A 232 -17.69 5.16 4.62
C ARG A 232 -16.88 4.04 3.96
N LYS A 233 -16.48 3.02 4.72
CA LYS A 233 -15.57 1.95 4.26
C LYS A 233 -16.15 0.56 4.34
N VAL A 234 -17.10 0.31 5.25
CA VAL A 234 -17.77 -1.00 5.32
C VAL A 234 -18.37 -1.38 3.97
N ARG A 235 -18.41 -2.68 3.69
CA ARG A 235 -19.01 -3.23 2.47
C ARG A 235 -20.48 -2.86 2.39
N LEU A 236 -20.99 -2.54 1.19
CA LEU A 236 -22.42 -2.30 0.97
C LEU A 236 -23.16 -3.64 0.87
N SER A 237 -23.14 -4.39 1.96
CA SER A 237 -23.74 -5.72 2.10
C SER A 237 -24.61 -5.78 3.35
N GLN A 238 -25.41 -6.84 3.50
CA GLN A 238 -26.19 -7.03 4.74
C GLN A 238 -25.28 -7.09 5.98
N VAL A 239 -24.06 -7.63 5.86
CA VAL A 239 -23.08 -7.67 6.94
C VAL A 239 -22.62 -6.27 7.31
N GLY A 240 -22.17 -5.47 6.33
CA GLY A 240 -21.72 -4.09 6.58
C GLY A 240 -22.84 -3.18 7.09
N TYR A 241 -24.08 -3.39 6.63
CA TYR A 241 -25.25 -2.73 7.20
C TYR A 241 -25.40 -3.05 8.70
N LEU A 242 -25.31 -4.33 9.09
CA LEU A 242 -25.44 -4.74 10.50
C LEU A 242 -24.30 -4.17 11.36
N GLU A 243 -23.08 -4.11 10.81
CA GLU A 243 -21.91 -3.51 11.46
C GLU A 243 -22.11 -2.02 11.79
N ILE A 244 -22.85 -1.28 10.96
CA ILE A 244 -23.21 0.12 11.25
C ILE A 244 -24.47 0.19 12.11
N ALA A 245 -25.47 -0.66 11.87
CA ALA A 245 -26.74 -0.64 12.59
C ALA A 245 -26.57 -0.92 14.09
N VAL A 246 -25.67 -1.85 14.47
CA VAL A 246 -25.37 -2.18 15.88
C VAL A 246 -24.87 -0.97 16.67
N GLN A 247 -24.19 -0.03 16.01
CA GLN A 247 -23.65 1.16 16.64
C GLN A 247 -24.76 2.10 17.13
N SER A 248 -25.99 1.95 16.60
CA SER A 248 -27.17 2.71 17.02
C SER A 248 -26.97 4.24 16.94
N GLU A 249 -26.14 4.69 16.01
CA GLU A 249 -25.83 6.10 15.78
C GLU A 249 -26.43 6.56 14.44
N PRO A 250 -27.54 7.34 14.45
CA PRO A 250 -28.22 7.76 13.22
C PRO A 250 -27.32 8.46 12.21
N LYS A 251 -26.37 9.30 12.67
CA LYS A 251 -25.41 9.99 11.79
C LYS A 251 -24.50 9.03 11.04
N ARG A 252 -24.04 7.96 11.68
CA ARG A 252 -23.22 6.94 11.02
C ARG A 252 -24.04 6.11 10.04
N MET A 253 -25.26 5.76 10.43
CA MET A 253 -26.20 5.11 9.52
C MET A 253 -26.56 6.01 8.32
N ALA A 254 -26.62 7.33 8.50
CA ALA A 254 -26.85 8.30 7.43
C ALA A 254 -25.70 8.30 6.42
N GLN A 255 -24.44 8.24 6.87
CA GLN A 255 -23.28 8.11 6.00
C GLN A 255 -23.28 6.80 5.21
N PHE A 256 -23.68 5.69 5.84
CA PHE A 256 -23.84 4.41 5.14
C PHE A 256 -24.99 4.48 4.11
N ALA A 257 -26.14 5.04 4.50
CA ALA A 257 -27.30 5.22 3.63
C ALA A 257 -27.02 6.15 2.45
N ALA A 258 -26.19 7.20 2.64
CA ALA A 258 -25.72 8.07 1.56
C ALA A 258 -24.97 7.26 0.49
N ARG A 259 -24.02 6.41 0.91
CA ARG A 259 -23.28 5.53 -0.02
C ARG A 259 -24.19 4.56 -0.75
N VAL A 260 -25.18 3.98 -0.05
CA VAL A 260 -26.19 3.11 -0.67
C VAL A 260 -26.96 3.89 -1.74
N ALA A 261 -27.39 5.12 -1.45
CA ALA A 261 -28.11 5.96 -2.41
C ALA A 261 -27.24 6.32 -3.62
N GLU A 262 -25.97 6.66 -3.39
CA GLU A 262 -25.00 6.92 -4.45
C GLU A 262 -24.78 5.70 -5.35
N HIS A 263 -24.73 4.49 -4.78
CA HIS A 263 -24.65 3.23 -5.52
C HIS A 263 -25.97 2.81 -6.19
N LEU A 264 -27.06 3.53 -5.95
CA LEU A 264 -28.32 3.41 -6.66
C LEU A 264 -28.50 4.52 -7.70
N GLY A 265 -27.45 5.30 -7.99
CA GLY A 265 -27.47 6.40 -8.95
C GLY A 265 -28.06 7.70 -8.39
N GLY A 266 -28.21 7.79 -7.07
CA GLY A 266 -28.62 8.99 -6.36
C GLY A 266 -27.47 9.98 -6.17
N LEU A 267 -27.80 11.25 -6.01
CA LEU A 267 -26.89 12.30 -5.53
C LEU A 267 -27.49 12.88 -4.25
N VAL A 268 -26.84 12.64 -3.11
CA VAL A 268 -27.25 13.18 -1.82
C VAL A 268 -27.07 14.70 -1.84
N LEU A 269 -28.13 15.43 -1.45
CA LEU A 269 -28.12 16.88 -1.42
C LEU A 269 -27.67 17.36 -0.03
N GLU A 270 -26.80 18.38 0.01
CA GLU A 270 -26.40 19.03 1.27
C GLU A 270 -27.64 19.52 2.06
N ALA A 271 -28.61 20.11 1.38
CA ALA A 271 -29.86 20.57 1.99
C ALA A 271 -30.76 19.44 2.54
N GLY A 272 -30.47 18.18 2.19
CA GLY A 272 -31.22 16.99 2.61
C GLY A 272 -30.59 16.21 3.75
N GLU A 273 -29.50 16.70 4.37
CA GLU A 273 -28.77 15.97 5.43
C GLU A 273 -29.68 15.61 6.61
N ARG A 274 -30.57 16.51 7.01
CA ARG A 274 -31.49 16.28 8.14
C ARG A 274 -32.53 15.21 7.82
N GLU A 275 -33.08 15.21 6.62
CA GLU A 275 -34.04 14.21 6.15
C GLU A 275 -33.36 12.84 5.95
N LEU A 276 -32.10 12.83 5.50
CA LEU A 276 -31.29 11.62 5.43
C LEU A 276 -31.01 11.05 6.82
N GLU A 277 -30.65 11.88 7.81
CA GLU A 277 -30.46 11.45 9.20
C GLU A 277 -31.75 10.91 9.81
N ALA A 278 -32.90 11.56 9.55
CA ALA A 278 -34.20 11.09 9.99
C ALA A 278 -34.60 9.75 9.33
N PHE A 279 -34.30 9.59 8.02
CA PHE A 279 -34.45 8.32 7.32
C PHE A 279 -33.56 7.25 7.95
N ALA A 280 -32.28 7.55 8.17
CA ALA A 280 -31.28 6.66 8.73
C ALA A 280 -31.59 6.25 10.18
N ALA A 281 -32.19 7.12 10.98
CA ALA A 281 -32.67 6.80 12.33
C ALA A 281 -33.69 5.66 12.31
N GLY A 282 -34.51 5.55 11.26
CA GLY A 282 -35.45 4.44 11.07
C GLY A 282 -34.77 3.10 10.71
N PHE A 283 -33.49 3.14 10.37
CA PHE A 283 -32.64 1.98 10.05
C PHE A 283 -31.51 1.76 11.07
N SER A 284 -31.30 2.67 12.03
CA SER A 284 -30.35 2.47 13.12
C SER A 284 -30.94 1.53 14.17
N GLY A 285 -30.20 0.49 14.56
CA GLY A 285 -30.63 -0.52 15.54
C GLY A 285 -31.01 -1.89 14.94
N PHE A 286 -31.28 -2.86 15.81
CA PHE A 286 -31.47 -4.28 15.44
C PHE A 286 -32.92 -4.69 15.08
N GLU A 287 -33.90 -3.79 15.22
CA GLU A 287 -35.30 -4.19 15.09
C GLU A 287 -35.72 -4.35 13.62
N THR A 288 -35.74 -5.60 13.11
CA THR A 288 -36.41 -6.03 11.85
C THR A 288 -35.97 -5.37 10.54
N LYS A 289 -35.06 -4.39 10.57
CA LYS A 289 -34.57 -3.69 9.38
C LYS A 289 -33.42 -4.44 8.72
N SER A 290 -33.29 -4.29 7.42
CA SER A 290 -32.27 -4.92 6.60
C SER A 290 -31.76 -3.96 5.53
N LEU A 291 -30.59 -4.26 4.96
CA LEU A 291 -30.09 -3.56 3.79
C LEU A 291 -31.11 -3.63 2.65
N ALA A 292 -31.71 -4.81 2.42
CA ALA A 292 -32.74 -4.99 1.40
C ALA A 292 -33.95 -4.05 1.63
N GLY A 293 -34.36 -3.85 2.88
CA GLY A 293 -35.42 -2.90 3.24
C GLY A 293 -35.04 -1.43 3.00
N MET A 294 -33.78 -1.08 3.26
CA MET A 294 -33.22 0.26 2.99
C MET A 294 -33.20 0.53 1.48
N VAL A 295 -32.61 -0.40 0.72
CA VAL A 295 -32.52 -0.36 -0.74
C VAL A 295 -33.90 -0.26 -1.37
N SER A 296 -34.83 -1.13 -0.95
CA SER A 296 -36.21 -1.11 -1.46
C SER A 296 -36.89 0.23 -1.20
N SER A 297 -36.64 0.82 -0.02
CA SER A 297 -37.21 2.13 0.34
C SER A 297 -36.63 3.26 -0.51
N MET A 298 -35.33 3.27 -0.79
CA MET A 298 -34.70 4.26 -1.65
C MET A 298 -35.13 4.10 -3.12
N ALA A 299 -35.05 2.88 -3.65
CA ALA A 299 -35.36 2.57 -5.04
C ALA A 299 -36.84 2.76 -5.39
N TYR A 300 -37.76 2.49 -4.45
CA TYR A 300 -39.19 2.66 -4.69
C TYR A 300 -39.66 4.10 -4.49
N TYR A 301 -39.22 4.76 -3.41
CA TYR A 301 -39.75 6.08 -3.04
C TYR A 301 -38.93 7.25 -3.58
N HIS A 302 -37.70 7.04 -4.05
CA HIS A 302 -36.81 8.10 -4.52
C HIS A 302 -36.81 9.32 -3.58
N PRO A 303 -36.33 9.15 -2.33
CA PRO A 303 -36.49 10.15 -1.29
C PRO A 303 -35.91 11.50 -1.70
N SER A 304 -36.59 12.58 -1.28
CA SER A 304 -36.29 13.95 -1.71
C SER A 304 -34.95 14.51 -1.23
N TRP A 305 -34.29 13.84 -0.27
CA TRP A 305 -32.93 14.18 0.15
C TRP A 305 -31.86 13.78 -0.86
N ALA A 306 -32.22 13.01 -1.90
CA ALA A 306 -31.35 12.72 -3.04
C ALA A 306 -32.02 13.12 -4.37
N LYS A 307 -31.19 13.46 -5.35
CA LYS A 307 -31.60 13.56 -6.75
C LYS A 307 -31.32 12.24 -7.46
N TRP A 308 -32.31 11.77 -8.21
CA TRP A 308 -32.26 10.53 -8.98
C TRP A 308 -32.27 10.86 -10.48
N ASN A 309 -31.87 9.91 -11.34
CA ASN A 309 -31.88 10.04 -12.81
C ASN A 309 -30.85 11.05 -13.39
N LEU A 310 -29.60 10.97 -12.94
CA LEU A 310 -28.50 11.87 -13.33
C LEU A 310 -27.50 11.25 -14.33
N SER A 311 -27.98 10.49 -15.32
CA SER A 311 -27.11 9.71 -16.24
C SER A 311 -26.15 8.80 -15.47
N ALA A 312 -26.68 8.10 -14.46
CA ALA A 312 -25.90 7.17 -13.66
C ALA A 312 -25.41 6.01 -14.52
N ALA A 313 -24.19 5.57 -14.27
CA ALA A 313 -23.55 4.49 -15.00
C ALA A 313 -22.70 3.65 -14.06
N CYS A 314 -22.50 2.39 -14.44
CA CYS A 314 -21.61 1.51 -13.70
C CYS A 314 -20.16 1.82 -14.06
N VAL A 315 -19.38 2.23 -13.07
CA VAL A 315 -17.96 2.61 -13.22
C VAL A 315 -17.13 1.96 -12.10
N ALA A 316 -15.83 1.86 -12.28
CA ALA A 316 -14.97 1.28 -11.25
C ALA A 316 -14.84 2.21 -10.03
N ASP A 317 -14.86 1.63 -8.83
CA ASP A 317 -14.68 2.36 -7.58
C ASP A 317 -13.20 2.74 -7.42
N ARG A 318 -12.90 4.04 -7.42
CA ARG A 318 -11.51 4.55 -7.30
C ARG A 318 -10.90 4.31 -5.92
N LEU A 319 -11.67 3.83 -4.95
CA LEU A 319 -11.16 3.43 -3.64
C LEU A 319 -10.65 1.98 -3.61
N SER A 320 -10.90 1.19 -4.66
CA SER A 320 -10.38 -0.18 -4.77
C SER A 320 -8.88 -0.20 -5.11
N ASP A 321 -8.20 -1.32 -4.88
CA ASP A 321 -6.85 -1.51 -5.38
C ASP A 321 -6.87 -2.02 -6.84
N MET A 322 -5.81 -1.72 -7.60
CA MET A 322 -5.70 -2.09 -9.01
C MET A 322 -5.80 -3.60 -9.26
N GLY A 323 -5.31 -4.43 -8.33
CA GLY A 323 -5.35 -5.89 -8.44
C GLY A 323 -6.78 -6.42 -8.35
N SER A 324 -7.54 -5.93 -7.38
CA SER A 324 -8.97 -6.24 -7.22
C SER A 324 -9.80 -5.82 -8.41
N ILE A 325 -9.54 -4.63 -8.99
CA ILE A 325 -10.18 -4.21 -10.24
C ILE A 325 -9.86 -5.19 -11.38
N GLY A 326 -8.58 -5.55 -11.56
CA GLY A 326 -8.15 -6.50 -12.59
C GLY A 326 -8.85 -7.86 -12.46
N MET A 327 -8.99 -8.38 -11.24
CA MET A 327 -9.74 -9.60 -10.96
C MET A 327 -11.22 -9.46 -11.31
N SER A 328 -11.86 -8.33 -10.96
CA SER A 328 -13.26 -8.08 -11.32
C SER A 328 -13.48 -7.93 -12.83
N ILE A 329 -12.54 -7.34 -13.58
CA ILE A 329 -12.57 -7.33 -15.06
C ILE A 329 -12.56 -8.77 -15.57
N GLY A 330 -11.58 -9.58 -15.13
CA GLY A 330 -11.48 -10.98 -15.55
C GLY A 330 -12.73 -11.78 -15.23
N TRP A 331 -13.32 -11.56 -14.05
CA TRP A 331 -14.59 -12.18 -13.66
C TRP A 331 -15.74 -11.75 -14.58
N ALA A 332 -15.91 -10.46 -14.87
CA ALA A 332 -16.95 -9.94 -15.75
C ALA A 332 -16.87 -10.58 -17.15
N CYS A 333 -15.66 -10.63 -17.71
CA CYS A 333 -15.37 -11.24 -19.00
C CYS A 333 -15.61 -12.75 -19.04
N GLY A 334 -15.32 -13.44 -17.93
CA GLY A 334 -15.52 -14.89 -17.82
C GLY A 334 -16.97 -15.31 -17.59
N ASN A 335 -17.79 -14.44 -16.97
CA ASN A 335 -19.16 -14.78 -16.54
C ASN A 335 -20.25 -14.30 -17.49
N LEU A 336 -19.94 -13.46 -18.47
CA LEU A 336 -20.91 -12.97 -19.45
C LEU A 336 -20.44 -13.25 -20.89
N PRO A 337 -20.78 -14.42 -21.47
CA PRO A 337 -20.27 -14.83 -22.79
C PRO A 337 -20.60 -13.88 -23.94
N ILE A 338 -21.64 -13.05 -23.79
CA ILE A 338 -22.06 -12.07 -24.80
C ILE A 338 -21.20 -10.80 -24.79
N LEU A 339 -20.47 -10.53 -23.68
CA LEU A 339 -19.58 -9.38 -23.53
C LEU A 339 -18.25 -9.67 -24.25
N ASP A 340 -17.94 -8.87 -25.26
CA ASP A 340 -16.68 -9.02 -26.00
C ASP A 340 -15.55 -8.21 -25.38
N CYS A 341 -14.84 -8.79 -24.41
CA CYS A 341 -13.72 -8.13 -23.75
C CYS A 341 -12.48 -7.90 -24.64
N ASP A 342 -12.45 -8.49 -25.83
CA ASP A 342 -11.41 -8.22 -26.83
C ASP A 342 -11.72 -6.94 -27.64
N ALA A 343 -12.96 -6.44 -27.54
CA ALA A 343 -13.45 -5.27 -28.28
C ALA A 343 -13.52 -3.99 -27.44
N VAL A 344 -12.74 -3.91 -26.34
CA VAL A 344 -12.60 -2.68 -25.55
C VAL A 344 -11.99 -1.56 -26.43
N PRO A 345 -12.58 -0.35 -26.47
CA PRO A 345 -12.03 0.76 -27.24
C PRO A 345 -10.59 1.08 -26.86
N ALA A 346 -9.76 1.44 -27.84
CA ALA A 346 -8.33 1.65 -27.63
C ALA A 346 -8.04 2.77 -26.61
N GLU A 347 -8.88 3.81 -26.59
CA GLU A 347 -8.87 4.91 -25.64
C GLU A 347 -9.13 4.48 -24.18
N CYS A 348 -9.80 3.34 -24.00
CA CYS A 348 -10.10 2.73 -22.70
C CYS A 348 -9.06 1.69 -22.25
N LEU A 349 -8.05 1.43 -23.06
CA LEU A 349 -6.90 0.58 -22.70
C LEU A 349 -5.75 1.37 -22.05
N GLY A 350 -5.94 2.67 -21.81
CA GLY A 350 -4.91 3.56 -21.25
C GLY A 350 -4.58 3.27 -19.78
N SER A 351 -5.52 2.71 -19.02
CA SER A 351 -5.33 2.31 -17.63
C SER A 351 -6.30 1.20 -17.24
N VAL A 352 -5.99 0.49 -16.14
CA VAL A 352 -6.90 -0.53 -15.60
C VAL A 352 -8.27 0.05 -15.23
N TRP A 353 -8.29 1.32 -14.80
CA TRP A 353 -9.49 2.06 -14.42
C TRP A 353 -10.39 2.36 -15.62
N ASP A 354 -9.81 2.83 -16.73
CA ASP A 354 -10.56 3.11 -17.95
C ASP A 354 -11.15 1.83 -18.54
N THR A 355 -10.39 0.73 -18.50
CA THR A 355 -10.86 -0.58 -18.97
C THR A 355 -12.00 -1.07 -18.09
N ALA A 356 -11.87 -0.91 -16.77
CA ALA A 356 -12.88 -1.31 -15.81
C ALA A 356 -14.19 -0.51 -15.97
N ASP A 357 -14.11 0.81 -16.15
CA ASP A 357 -15.31 1.64 -16.40
C ASP A 357 -16.10 1.13 -17.61
N TYR A 358 -15.39 0.77 -18.69
CA TYR A 358 -16.02 0.26 -19.89
C TYR A 358 -16.62 -1.13 -19.67
N ILE A 359 -15.84 -2.05 -19.10
CA ILE A 359 -16.25 -3.45 -18.91
C ILE A 359 -17.40 -3.55 -17.90
N PHE A 360 -17.34 -2.83 -16.77
CA PHE A 360 -18.40 -2.86 -15.77
C PHE A 360 -19.68 -2.21 -16.28
N GLY A 361 -19.56 -1.07 -16.97
CA GLY A 361 -20.68 -0.43 -17.67
C GLY A 361 -21.33 -1.35 -18.70
N ALA A 362 -20.52 -1.99 -19.55
CA ALA A 362 -20.99 -2.90 -20.59
C ALA A 362 -21.68 -4.14 -20.00
N TYR A 363 -21.06 -4.77 -19.01
CA TYR A 363 -21.63 -5.90 -18.28
C TYR A 363 -22.98 -5.55 -17.68
N TYR A 364 -23.06 -4.42 -16.96
CA TYR A 364 -24.29 -3.94 -16.35
C TYR A 364 -25.41 -3.74 -17.38
N LEU A 365 -25.10 -3.10 -18.50
CA LEU A 365 -26.06 -2.84 -19.58
C LEU A 365 -26.57 -4.11 -20.26
N HIS A 366 -25.76 -5.17 -20.29
CA HIS A 366 -26.16 -6.48 -20.85
C HIS A 366 -26.97 -7.34 -19.89
N MET A 367 -26.76 -7.22 -18.58
CA MET A 367 -27.51 -7.98 -17.56
C MET A 367 -28.97 -7.53 -17.41
N GLY A 368 -29.32 -6.35 -17.93
CA GLY A 368 -30.62 -5.71 -17.70
C GLY A 368 -30.58 -4.81 -16.47
N ILE A 369 -31.31 -3.70 -16.49
CA ILE A 369 -31.24 -2.63 -15.47
C ILE A 369 -32.22 -2.93 -14.33
N ASP A 370 -32.00 -4.04 -13.61
CA ASP A 370 -32.96 -4.50 -12.58
C ASP A 370 -32.49 -4.10 -11.17
N SER A 371 -31.19 -4.25 -10.86
CA SER A 371 -30.64 -3.94 -9.54
C SER A 371 -29.18 -3.45 -9.63
N PRO A 372 -28.95 -2.13 -9.55
CA PRO A 372 -27.59 -1.57 -9.54
C PRO A 372 -26.67 -2.20 -8.49
N LEU A 373 -27.16 -2.46 -7.28
CA LEU A 373 -26.37 -3.04 -6.19
C LEU A 373 -26.00 -4.52 -6.39
N GLU A 374 -26.70 -5.24 -7.27
CA GLU A 374 -26.32 -6.63 -7.57
C GLU A 374 -25.47 -6.70 -8.83
N GLN A 375 -25.82 -5.91 -9.85
CA GLN A 375 -25.26 -6.01 -11.19
C GLN A 375 -24.07 -5.07 -11.44
N CYS A 376 -23.87 -4.06 -10.58
CA CYS A 376 -22.76 -3.11 -10.65
C CYS A 376 -21.84 -3.16 -9.41
N TYR A 377 -22.05 -4.06 -8.45
CA TYR A 377 -21.25 -4.03 -7.22
C TYR A 377 -19.85 -4.64 -7.38
N PHE A 378 -19.71 -5.74 -8.15
CA PHE A 378 -18.42 -6.41 -8.38
C PHE A 378 -17.58 -6.61 -7.11
N ASN A 379 -18.21 -7.04 -6.01
CA ASN A 379 -17.61 -7.18 -4.68
C ASN A 379 -17.02 -5.87 -4.10
N GLY A 380 -17.66 -4.73 -4.41
CA GLY A 380 -17.21 -3.39 -4.01
C GLY A 380 -16.20 -2.76 -4.96
N ASN A 381 -15.91 -3.37 -6.11
CA ASN A 381 -14.95 -2.85 -7.09
C ASN A 381 -15.59 -1.91 -8.12
N ALA A 382 -16.90 -1.70 -8.03
CA ALA A 382 -17.64 -0.82 -8.93
C ALA A 382 -18.82 -0.15 -8.21
N VAL A 383 -19.22 0.99 -8.75
CA VAL A 383 -20.27 1.86 -8.24
C VAL A 383 -21.17 2.31 -9.39
N PHE A 384 -22.48 2.28 -9.17
CA PHE A 384 -23.45 2.84 -10.11
C PHE A 384 -23.67 4.32 -9.79
N ALA A 385 -22.73 5.15 -10.20
CA ALA A 385 -22.63 6.55 -9.78
C ALA A 385 -23.30 7.52 -10.77
N ALA A 386 -24.00 8.51 -10.24
CA ALA A 386 -24.45 9.69 -10.98
C ALA A 386 -23.28 10.49 -11.57
N GLU A 387 -23.50 11.23 -12.67
CA GLU A 387 -22.44 12.03 -13.33
C GLU A 387 -21.67 12.95 -12.37
N PRO A 388 -22.32 13.73 -11.48
CA PRO A 388 -21.60 14.62 -10.58
C PRO A 388 -20.71 13.88 -9.56
N VAL A 389 -21.09 12.66 -9.17
CA VAL A 389 -20.32 11.83 -8.23
C VAL A 389 -19.09 11.28 -8.93
N ARG A 390 -19.27 10.67 -10.11
CA ARG A 390 -18.14 10.10 -10.87
C ARG A 390 -17.16 11.17 -11.35
N SER A 391 -17.59 12.41 -11.59
CA SER A 391 -16.70 13.51 -11.97
C SER A 391 -15.80 14.00 -10.83
N GLN A 392 -16.08 13.60 -9.57
CA GLN A 392 -15.22 13.87 -8.40
C GLN A 392 -14.17 12.79 -8.17
N HIS A 393 -14.27 11.65 -8.86
CA HIS A 393 -13.28 10.58 -8.78
C HIS A 393 -11.91 11.07 -9.30
N PHE A 394 -10.82 10.53 -8.75
CA PHE A 394 -9.47 10.84 -9.20
C PHE A 394 -8.71 9.55 -9.56
N PRO A 395 -8.38 9.30 -10.85
CA PRO A 395 -8.79 10.09 -12.01
C PRO A 395 -10.30 9.92 -12.32
N PRO A 396 -10.96 10.94 -12.87
CA PRO A 396 -12.37 10.83 -13.26
C PRO A 396 -12.53 9.86 -14.44
N PRO A 397 -13.65 9.11 -14.53
CA PRO A 397 -13.94 8.26 -15.68
C PRO A 397 -13.97 9.07 -16.97
N LYS A 398 -13.26 8.58 -17.99
CA LYS A 398 -13.34 9.12 -19.35
C LYS A 398 -14.75 8.92 -19.91
N PRO A 399 -15.43 9.96 -20.43
CA PRO A 399 -16.78 9.81 -20.98
C PRO A 399 -16.91 8.72 -22.04
N GLU A 400 -15.90 8.56 -22.91
CA GLU A 400 -15.80 7.51 -23.93
C GLU A 400 -15.74 6.08 -23.36
N CYS A 401 -15.30 5.92 -22.12
CA CYS A 401 -15.17 4.64 -21.43
C CYS A 401 -16.35 4.33 -20.52
N VAL A 402 -17.39 5.17 -20.52
CA VAL A 402 -18.62 4.93 -19.77
C VAL A 402 -19.73 4.64 -20.77
N PRO A 403 -19.96 3.36 -21.13
CA PRO A 403 -20.97 3.03 -22.13
C PRO A 403 -22.36 3.45 -21.62
N THR A 404 -23.14 4.06 -22.52
CA THR A 404 -24.53 4.46 -22.25
C THR A 404 -25.54 3.54 -22.92
N ARG A 405 -25.06 2.58 -23.71
CA ARG A 405 -25.83 1.56 -24.42
C ARG A 405 -25.04 0.25 -24.42
N PRO A 406 -25.72 -0.91 -24.45
CA PRO A 406 -25.04 -2.19 -24.56
C PRO A 406 -24.10 -2.18 -25.78
N PRO A 407 -22.80 -2.48 -25.62
CA PRO A 407 -21.90 -2.57 -26.76
C PRO A 407 -22.29 -3.74 -27.68
N PRO A 408 -21.74 -3.79 -28.91
CA PRO A 408 -21.98 -4.91 -29.81
C PRO A 408 -21.65 -6.24 -29.14
N ILE A 409 -22.58 -7.19 -29.21
CA ILE A 409 -22.37 -8.55 -28.70
C ILE A 409 -21.29 -9.26 -29.53
N LYS A 410 -20.53 -10.14 -28.87
CA LYS A 410 -19.57 -11.02 -29.55
C LYS A 410 -20.32 -11.82 -30.63
N THR A 411 -20.12 -11.45 -31.89
CA THR A 411 -20.75 -12.17 -33.00
C THR A 411 -19.95 -13.44 -33.16
N THR A 412 -20.47 -14.55 -32.65
CA THR A 412 -19.90 -15.89 -32.88
C THR A 412 -20.06 -16.20 -34.36
N THR A 413 -19.16 -15.66 -35.17
CA THR A 413 -18.98 -16.08 -36.54
C THR A 413 -18.56 -17.53 -36.42
N THR A 414 -19.52 -18.42 -36.64
CA THR A 414 -19.30 -19.86 -36.59
C THR A 414 -18.51 -20.20 -37.84
N THR A 415 -17.23 -19.86 -37.82
CA THR A 415 -16.30 -20.24 -38.88
C THR A 415 -16.10 -21.73 -38.70
N THR A 416 -16.86 -22.53 -39.44
CA THR A 416 -16.68 -23.97 -39.57
C THR A 416 -15.30 -24.22 -40.16
N THR A 417 -14.29 -24.18 -39.30
CA THR A 417 -12.90 -24.32 -39.69
C THR A 417 -12.60 -25.80 -39.63
N THR A 418 -12.60 -26.44 -40.79
CA THR A 418 -12.10 -27.80 -40.97
C THR A 418 -10.62 -27.80 -40.59
N SER A 419 -10.28 -28.30 -39.41
CA SER A 419 -8.92 -28.34 -38.90
C SER A 419 -8.06 -29.28 -39.75
N THR A 420 -7.16 -28.70 -40.55
CA THR A 420 -5.93 -29.37 -40.99
C THR A 420 -4.79 -28.76 -40.20
N THR A 421 -4.40 -29.44 -39.14
CA THR A 421 -3.38 -28.99 -38.19
C THR A 421 -2.00 -29.10 -38.83
N THR A 422 -1.37 -27.97 -39.17
CA THR A 422 0.10 -27.90 -39.32
C THR A 422 0.58 -26.51 -38.95
N THR A 423 0.74 -26.25 -37.64
CA THR A 423 1.29 -24.99 -37.13
C THR A 423 2.75 -25.20 -36.73
N LYS A 424 3.69 -24.71 -37.54
CA LYS A 424 5.07 -24.45 -37.12
C LYS A 424 5.07 -23.15 -36.30
N ARG A 425 5.47 -23.23 -35.03
CA ARG A 425 5.78 -22.05 -34.18
C ARG A 425 7.12 -21.45 -34.62
N PRO A 426 7.27 -20.11 -34.73
CA PRO A 426 8.54 -19.48 -35.09
C PRO A 426 9.58 -19.44 -33.95
N PHE A 427 9.22 -19.77 -32.71
CA PHE A 427 10.19 -19.86 -31.60
C PHE A 427 9.80 -21.00 -30.66
N SER A 428 10.72 -21.96 -30.49
CA SER A 428 10.64 -23.06 -29.54
C SER A 428 11.63 -22.81 -28.40
N GLY A 429 11.20 -22.04 -27.42
CA GLY A 429 11.82 -22.01 -26.09
C GLY A 429 10.68 -22.14 -25.09
N ASP A 430 10.67 -23.23 -24.32
CA ASP A 430 9.79 -23.31 -23.16
C ASP A 430 10.28 -22.29 -22.13
N CYS A 431 9.38 -21.44 -21.63
CA CYS A 431 9.65 -20.55 -20.51
C CYS A 431 9.73 -21.38 -19.21
N SER A 432 10.78 -22.17 -19.08
CA SER A 432 11.08 -22.97 -17.89
C SER A 432 12.28 -22.39 -17.17
N PHE A 433 12.21 -22.29 -15.85
CA PHE A 433 13.43 -22.19 -15.05
C PHE A 433 14.29 -23.43 -15.30
N ARG A 434 15.61 -23.24 -15.43
CA ARG A 434 16.55 -24.37 -15.53
C ARG A 434 16.53 -25.20 -14.24
N GLU A 435 16.25 -24.54 -13.12
CA GLU A 435 15.98 -25.13 -11.82
C GLU A 435 14.74 -24.43 -11.22
N PRO A 436 13.63 -25.14 -10.97
CA PRO A 436 12.43 -24.54 -10.39
C PRO A 436 12.76 -23.86 -9.06
N PRO A 437 12.29 -22.62 -8.81
CA PRO A 437 12.41 -22.00 -7.50
C PRO A 437 11.83 -22.93 -6.41
N PRO A 438 12.44 -23.00 -5.23
CA PRO A 438 11.92 -23.80 -4.11
C PRO A 438 10.62 -23.24 -3.50
N LEU A 439 10.10 -22.14 -4.05
CA LEU A 439 8.87 -21.47 -3.64
C LEU A 439 7.94 -21.35 -4.86
N ASP A 440 6.63 -21.35 -4.61
CA ASP A 440 5.63 -21.09 -5.64
C ASP A 440 5.89 -19.73 -6.31
N TYR A 441 5.81 -19.68 -7.63
CA TYR A 441 6.06 -18.50 -8.44
C TYR A 441 4.92 -18.27 -9.43
N PHE A 442 4.75 -17.02 -9.86
CA PHE A 442 3.78 -16.64 -10.88
C PHE A 442 4.49 -16.09 -12.12
N TRP A 443 4.08 -16.55 -13.30
CA TRP A 443 4.55 -16.05 -14.59
C TRP A 443 3.57 -14.99 -15.10
N ASP A 444 4.01 -13.75 -15.29
CA ASP A 444 3.27 -12.78 -16.10
C ASP A 444 3.46 -13.10 -17.60
N GLU A 445 2.55 -13.88 -18.16
CA GLU A 445 2.54 -14.23 -19.59
C GLU A 445 2.40 -13.00 -20.51
N SER A 446 1.95 -11.84 -19.99
CA SER A 446 1.81 -10.61 -20.77
C SER A 446 3.15 -10.00 -21.18
N CYS A 447 4.25 -10.42 -20.55
CA CYS A 447 5.61 -10.01 -20.87
C CYS A 447 6.10 -10.60 -22.22
N VAL A 448 5.64 -11.81 -22.56
CA VAL A 448 5.92 -12.48 -23.84
C VAL A 448 5.18 -11.83 -25.01
N LEU A 449 3.93 -11.41 -24.78
CA LEU A 449 3.08 -10.79 -25.80
C LEU A 449 3.57 -9.39 -26.22
N ARG A 450 4.33 -8.70 -25.36
CA ARG A 450 4.82 -7.33 -25.59
C ARG A 450 6.27 -7.25 -26.10
N GLY A 451 6.88 -8.38 -26.47
CA GLY A 451 8.25 -8.39 -26.99
C GLY A 451 9.31 -7.99 -25.96
N GLY A 452 9.04 -8.22 -24.67
CA GLY A 452 9.96 -7.90 -23.58
C GLY A 452 11.30 -8.64 -23.72
N GLY A 453 12.35 -7.90 -24.09
CA GLY A 453 13.74 -8.34 -23.96
C GLY A 453 14.27 -8.16 -22.53
N ARG A 454 15.36 -8.88 -22.22
CA ARG A 454 16.24 -8.91 -21.01
C ARG A 454 15.61 -8.93 -19.61
N GLY A 455 14.44 -8.33 -19.37
CA GLY A 455 13.67 -8.47 -18.12
C GLY A 455 12.97 -9.83 -17.97
N CYS A 456 12.96 -10.66 -19.01
CA CYS A 456 12.47 -12.05 -18.99
C CYS A 456 13.54 -13.08 -18.63
N ASN A 457 14.81 -12.68 -18.51
CA ASN A 457 15.90 -13.53 -18.05
C ASN A 457 16.31 -13.09 -16.65
N ALA A 458 15.52 -13.43 -15.65
CA ALA A 458 15.81 -13.13 -14.24
C ALA A 458 17.06 -13.87 -13.69
N ASP A 459 17.77 -14.63 -14.54
CA ASP A 459 19.08 -15.23 -14.26
C ASP A 459 20.11 -14.78 -15.31
N ALA A 460 20.66 -13.57 -15.17
CA ALA A 460 21.86 -13.13 -15.89
C ALA A 460 22.82 -12.37 -14.98
#